data_AF-A0A1G2R8D7-F1
#
_entry.id   AF-A0A1G2R8D7-F1
#
_cell.length_a   1.000
_cell.length_b   1.000
_cell.length_c   1.000
_cell.angle_alpha   90.00
_cell.angle_beta   90.00
_cell.angle_gamma   90.00
#
_symmetry.space_group_name_H-M   'P 1'
#
loop_
_entity.id
_entity.type
_entity.pdbx_description
1 polymer ?
#
loop_
_entity_poly.entity_id
_entity_poly.type
_entity_poly.pdbx_seq_one_letter_code
_entity_poly.pdbx_strand_id
1 'polypeptide(L)'
;MVEVKPLQSMREKDILAKFTILKQIKPREDWVIFTKQRIFGDVRAVGGVRAGFGSAITDTVSYLSYLVRKPAFALAAFLLLLAGGVALQVTNQQLKDGLSQAEEEFQDTLASLELAQMRFDELKTAVQSSDPARLPVAIKNFQERNAQAGKDFVRLVENSPEKALQAGLKLVQLQKEKSQLERVLGTTLGTEENKDVENATKILLEQEFSDLETRTLTEEQVALFKEAKVSFDEGDYSAAIEKVWQLSQ
;
A
#
# COMPACT_ATOMS: atom_id res chain seq x y z
N MET A 1 -27.20 97.24 11.96
CA MET A 1 -26.17 96.28 12.40
C MET A 1 -26.89 95.11 13.05
N VAL A 2 -26.93 93.96 12.37
CA VAL A 2 -27.55 92.73 12.91
C VAL A 2 -26.42 91.71 13.05
N GLU A 3 -26.10 91.43 14.30
CA GLU A 3 -25.09 90.45 14.72
C GLU A 3 -25.73 89.05 14.64
N VAL A 4 -25.34 88.27 13.64
CA VAL A 4 -25.82 86.90 13.45
C VAL A 4 -24.86 85.94 14.14
N LYS A 5 -25.33 85.40 15.26
CA LYS A 5 -24.70 84.37 16.11
C LYS A 5 -24.43 83.07 15.31
N PRO A 6 -23.29 82.39 15.45
CA PRO A 6 -22.97 81.23 14.61
C PRO A 6 -23.59 79.92 15.12
N LEU A 7 -24.36 79.25 14.24
CA LEU A 7 -25.01 77.94 14.41
C LEU A 7 -24.07 76.72 14.24
N GLN A 8 -22.75 76.88 14.42
CA GLN A 8 -21.77 75.83 14.11
C GLN A 8 -21.46 74.83 15.26
N SER A 9 -21.80 75.11 16.52
CA SER A 9 -21.30 74.26 17.63
C SER A 9 -22.06 72.95 17.90
N MET A 10 -23.31 72.79 17.45
CA MET A 10 -24.10 71.57 17.76
C MET A 10 -23.76 70.37 16.86
N ARG A 11 -23.51 70.59 15.55
CA ARG A 11 -23.25 69.49 14.61
C ARG A 11 -21.89 68.84 14.82
N GLU A 12 -20.88 69.61 15.19
CA GLU A 12 -19.54 69.08 15.46
C GLU A 12 -19.51 68.23 16.74
N LYS A 13 -20.22 68.67 17.78
CA LYS A 13 -20.34 67.92 19.05
C LYS A 13 -21.04 66.58 18.85
N ASP A 14 -22.08 66.53 18.01
CA ASP A 14 -22.78 65.28 17.69
C ASP A 14 -21.92 64.30 16.89
N ILE A 15 -21.07 64.80 15.99
CA ILE A 15 -20.14 63.96 15.21
C ILE A 15 -19.05 63.38 16.12
N LEU A 16 -18.51 64.19 17.05
CA LEU A 16 -17.51 63.75 18.02
C LEU A 16 -18.06 62.71 19.00
N ALA A 17 -19.30 62.87 19.46
CA ALA A 17 -19.97 61.89 20.31
C ALA A 17 -20.15 60.55 19.58
N LYS A 18 -20.57 60.56 18.31
CA LYS A 18 -20.71 59.35 17.49
C LYS A 18 -19.37 58.65 17.21
N PHE A 19 -18.30 59.40 16.98
CA PHE A 19 -16.95 58.83 16.82
C PHE A 19 -16.44 58.14 18.09
N THR A 20 -16.82 58.66 19.26
CA THR A 20 -16.41 58.08 20.55
C THR A 20 -17.09 56.72 20.78
N ILE A 21 -18.35 56.58 20.36
CA ILE A 21 -19.10 55.31 20.43
C ILE A 21 -18.49 54.25 19.49
N LEU A 22 -18.06 54.64 18.28
CA LEU A 22 -17.46 53.72 17.31
C LEU A 22 -16.10 53.15 17.75
N LYS A 23 -15.33 53.90 18.53
CA LYS A 23 -14.04 53.41 19.10
C LYS A 23 -14.22 52.32 20.16
N GLN A 24 -15.40 52.17 20.76
CA GLN A 24 -15.67 51.16 21.78
C GLN A 24 -16.18 49.83 21.21
N ILE A 25 -16.52 49.78 19.91
CA ILE A 25 -16.92 48.54 19.27
C ILE A 25 -15.67 47.72 18.97
N LYS A 26 -15.37 46.73 19.83
CA LYS A 26 -14.37 45.71 19.53
C LYS A 26 -14.76 44.99 18.23
N PRO A 27 -13.82 44.79 17.28
CA PRO A 27 -14.09 43.95 16.12
C PRO A 27 -14.47 42.54 16.61
N ARG A 28 -15.55 41.97 16.08
CA ARG A 28 -15.84 40.53 16.29
C ARG A 28 -14.65 39.75 15.71
N GLU A 29 -14.20 38.66 16.32
CA GLU A 29 -12.98 37.99 15.83
C GLU A 29 -13.19 37.30 14.46
N ASP A 30 -14.44 36.98 14.13
CA ASP A 30 -14.83 36.19 12.95
C ASP A 30 -14.44 36.84 11.60
N TRP A 31 -14.56 38.17 11.48
CA TRP A 31 -14.22 38.86 10.23
C TRP A 31 -12.70 38.95 9.96
N VAL A 32 -11.86 38.93 11.00
CA VAL A 32 -10.40 39.01 10.87
C VAL A 32 -9.83 37.68 10.39
N ILE A 33 -10.44 36.57 10.81
CA ILE A 33 -10.06 35.21 10.37
C ILE A 33 -10.39 35.03 8.88
N PHE A 34 -11.56 35.49 8.43
CA PHE A 34 -11.98 35.37 7.04
C PHE A 34 -11.15 36.19 6.06
N THR A 35 -10.62 37.35 6.48
CA THR A 35 -9.75 38.17 5.62
C THR A 35 -8.32 37.64 5.58
N LYS A 36 -7.79 37.09 6.68
CA LYS A 36 -6.43 36.51 6.69
C LYS A 36 -6.33 35.26 5.80
N GLN A 37 -7.37 34.43 5.77
CA GLN A 37 -7.44 33.27 4.85
C GLN A 37 -7.60 33.67 3.37
N ARG A 38 -8.23 34.82 3.10
CA ARG A 38 -8.48 35.30 1.73
C ARG A 38 -7.32 36.11 1.13
N ILE A 39 -6.43 36.66 1.96
CA ILE A 39 -5.32 37.52 1.51
C ILE A 39 -3.99 36.76 1.45
N PHE A 40 -3.77 35.76 2.30
CA PHE A 40 -2.50 34.99 2.36
C PHE A 40 -2.62 33.53 1.88
N GLY A 41 -3.80 33.11 1.41
CA GLY A 41 -4.00 31.81 0.79
C GLY A 41 -3.61 31.86 -0.69
N ASP A 42 -2.31 31.73 -0.96
CA ASP A 42 -1.78 31.71 -2.32
C ASP A 42 -2.43 30.62 -3.18
N VAL A 43 -2.66 30.99 -4.43
CA VAL A 43 -3.47 30.28 -5.40
C VAL A 43 -2.55 29.50 -6.34
N ARG A 44 -2.83 28.18 -6.43
CA ARG A 44 -2.48 27.19 -7.48
C ARG A 44 -1.16 26.41 -7.35
N ALA A 45 -1.32 25.13 -7.00
CA ALA A 45 -1.06 24.07 -7.95
C ALA A 45 -2.21 23.04 -7.91
N VAL A 46 -2.74 22.77 -9.09
CA VAL A 46 -3.78 21.79 -9.40
C VAL A 46 -3.19 20.38 -9.27
N GLY A 47 -3.92 19.46 -8.64
CA GLY A 47 -3.77 18.01 -8.88
C GLY A 47 -3.53 17.15 -7.64
N GLY A 48 -4.49 16.29 -7.32
CA GLY A 48 -4.25 15.10 -6.50
C GLY A 48 -4.89 15.09 -5.11
N VAL A 49 -6.21 14.95 -5.05
CA VAL A 49 -6.91 14.59 -3.80
C VAL A 49 -6.58 13.13 -3.46
N ARG A 50 -5.65 12.90 -2.52
CA ARG A 50 -5.64 11.71 -1.66
C ARG A 50 -6.33 12.10 -0.35
N ALA A 51 -7.64 11.91 -0.31
CA ALA A 51 -8.44 11.97 0.91
C ALA A 51 -9.03 10.59 1.16
N GLY A 52 -8.87 10.11 2.41
CA GLY A 52 -9.16 8.75 2.84
C GLY A 52 -10.59 8.28 2.56
N PHE A 53 -10.68 6.98 2.26
CA PHE A 53 -11.89 6.25 1.86
C PHE A 53 -12.95 6.08 2.98
N GLY A 54 -12.74 6.62 4.18
CA GLY A 54 -13.58 6.34 5.35
C GLY A 54 -14.66 7.39 5.69
N SER A 55 -14.55 8.64 5.21
CA SER A 55 -15.42 9.73 5.67
C SER A 55 -16.24 10.43 4.58
N ALA A 56 -16.12 10.01 3.31
CA ALA A 56 -16.75 10.71 2.18
C ALA A 56 -18.19 10.25 1.85
N ILE A 57 -18.64 9.11 2.39
CA ILE A 57 -19.93 8.49 1.99
C ILE A 57 -21.11 9.01 2.82
N THR A 58 -20.89 9.52 4.03
CA THR A 58 -21.99 9.98 4.89
C THR A 58 -22.49 11.39 4.56
N ASP A 59 -21.61 12.28 4.08
CA ASP A 59 -21.97 13.69 3.86
C ASP A 59 -22.48 13.98 2.43
N THR A 60 -22.13 13.15 1.45
CA THR A 60 -22.57 13.31 0.04
C THR A 60 -24.03 12.93 -0.20
N VAL A 61 -24.64 12.10 0.65
CA VAL A 61 -26.05 11.69 0.52
C VAL A 61 -27.02 12.82 0.88
N SER A 62 -26.60 13.77 1.73
CA SER A 62 -27.46 14.90 2.13
C SER A 62 -27.64 15.95 1.03
N TYR A 63 -26.61 16.21 0.21
CA TYR A 63 -26.64 17.21 -0.85
C TYR A 63 -27.44 16.77 -2.09
N LEU A 64 -27.46 15.48 -2.43
CA LEU A 64 -28.26 14.97 -3.55
C LEU A 64 -29.76 15.14 -3.31
N SER A 65 -30.21 14.98 -2.06
CA SER A 65 -31.64 15.10 -1.71
C SER A 65 -32.22 16.50 -1.95
N TYR A 66 -31.39 17.55 -1.89
CA TYR A 66 -31.80 18.94 -2.10
C TYR A 66 -31.93 19.30 -3.59
N LEU A 67 -31.10 18.68 -4.46
CA LEU A 67 -31.11 18.91 -5.91
C LEU A 67 -32.28 18.20 -6.61
N VAL A 68 -32.74 17.06 -6.09
CA VAL A 68 -33.86 16.26 -6.66
C VAL A 68 -35.23 16.95 -6.49
N ARG A 69 -35.35 17.97 -5.63
CA ARG A 69 -36.61 18.73 -5.43
C ARG A 69 -36.96 19.71 -6.55
N LYS A 70 -36.03 20.00 -7.47
CA LYS A 70 -36.27 20.93 -8.59
C LYS A 70 -36.11 20.18 -9.94
N PRO A 71 -37.15 20.09 -10.77
CA PRO A 71 -37.12 19.31 -12.01
C PRO A 71 -36.09 19.84 -13.02
N ALA A 72 -35.68 21.11 -12.92
CA ALA A 72 -34.69 21.74 -13.79
C ALA A 72 -33.28 21.12 -13.69
N PHE A 73 -32.96 20.43 -12.59
CA PHE A 73 -31.64 19.80 -12.37
C PHE A 73 -31.65 18.28 -12.50
N ALA A 74 -32.81 17.66 -12.74
CA ALA A 74 -32.93 16.21 -12.86
C ALA A 74 -32.10 15.66 -14.04
N LEU A 75 -32.06 16.37 -15.16
CA LEU A 75 -31.25 16.00 -16.33
C LEU A 75 -29.75 16.06 -16.03
N ALA A 76 -29.28 17.10 -15.33
CA ALA A 76 -27.89 17.25 -14.95
C ALA A 76 -27.45 16.17 -13.94
N ALA A 77 -28.30 15.88 -12.94
CA ALA A 77 -28.05 14.80 -11.99
C ALA A 77 -28.05 13.42 -12.66
N PHE A 78 -28.92 13.20 -13.64
CA PHE A 78 -28.97 11.96 -14.42
C PHE A 78 -27.72 11.79 -15.31
N LEU A 79 -27.25 12.86 -15.96
CA LEU A 79 -26.00 12.84 -16.72
C LEU A 79 -24.77 12.61 -15.83
N LEU A 80 -24.76 13.17 -14.61
CA LEU A 80 -23.70 12.94 -13.63
C LEU A 80 -23.71 11.49 -13.10
N LEU A 81 -24.89 10.90 -12.92
CA LEU A 81 -25.05 9.48 -12.57
C LEU A 81 -24.65 8.55 -13.73
N LEU A 82 -24.96 8.91 -14.97
CA LEU A 82 -24.51 8.15 -16.14
C LEU A 82 -23.00 8.23 -16.32
N ALA A 83 -22.40 9.41 -16.20
CA ALA A 83 -20.95 9.59 -16.26
C ALA A 83 -20.24 8.92 -15.07
N GLY A 84 -20.79 9.01 -13.86
CA GLY A 84 -20.27 8.35 -12.66
C GLY A 84 -20.44 6.82 -12.69
N GLY A 85 -21.52 6.31 -13.28
CA GLY A 85 -21.75 4.88 -13.48
C GLY A 85 -20.76 4.25 -14.46
N VAL A 86 -20.39 4.97 -15.53
CA VAL A 86 -19.34 4.52 -16.47
C VAL A 86 -17.97 4.54 -15.79
N ALA A 87 -17.65 5.56 -14.97
CA ALA A 87 -16.41 5.59 -14.21
C ALA A 87 -16.28 4.40 -13.25
N LEU A 88 -17.35 4.05 -12.54
CA LEU A 88 -17.39 2.88 -11.64
C LEU A 88 -17.23 1.55 -12.40
N GLN A 89 -17.84 1.41 -13.58
CA GLN A 89 -17.69 0.20 -14.41
C GLN A 89 -16.27 0.02 -14.94
N VAL A 90 -15.64 1.10 -15.42
CA VAL A 90 -14.25 1.07 -15.90
C VAL A 90 -13.27 0.73 -14.77
N THR A 91 -13.45 1.31 -13.57
CA THR A 91 -12.62 0.94 -12.41
C THR A 91 -12.84 -0.50 -11.95
N ASN A 92 -14.08 -1.01 -12.03
CA ASN A 92 -14.38 -2.37 -11.59
C ASN A 92 -13.84 -3.41 -12.57
N GLN A 93 -13.77 -3.08 -13.87
CA GLN A 93 -13.18 -3.96 -14.87
C GLN A 93 -11.65 -4.01 -14.75
N GLN A 94 -10.99 -2.86 -14.57
CA GLN A 94 -9.53 -2.81 -14.31
C GLN A 94 -9.13 -3.52 -13.01
N LEU A 95 -9.93 -3.40 -11.94
CA LEU A 95 -9.72 -4.13 -10.70
C LEU A 95 -9.89 -5.65 -10.89
N LYS A 96 -10.90 -6.09 -11.65
CA LYS A 96 -11.11 -7.51 -11.95
C LYS A 96 -9.97 -8.09 -12.77
N ASP A 97 -9.55 -7.38 -13.81
CA ASP A 97 -8.46 -7.81 -14.69
C ASP A 97 -7.14 -7.91 -13.91
N GLY A 98 -6.85 -6.93 -13.05
CA GLY A 98 -5.67 -6.96 -12.16
C GLY A 98 -5.71 -8.08 -11.11
N LEU A 99 -6.87 -8.33 -10.49
CA LEU A 99 -7.03 -9.43 -9.53
C LEU A 99 -6.90 -10.81 -10.19
N SER A 100 -7.42 -10.97 -11.41
CA SER A 100 -7.24 -12.22 -12.17
C SER A 100 -5.79 -12.46 -12.57
N GLN A 101 -5.08 -11.41 -12.97
CA GLN A 101 -3.67 -11.50 -13.34
C GLN A 101 -2.79 -11.85 -12.12
N ALA A 102 -3.03 -11.20 -10.98
CA ALA A 102 -2.34 -11.50 -9.73
C ALA A 102 -2.63 -12.93 -9.22
N GLU A 103 -3.82 -13.46 -9.49
CA GLU A 103 -4.15 -14.85 -9.17
C GLU A 103 -3.45 -15.83 -10.10
N GLU A 104 -3.47 -15.57 -11.41
CA GLU A 104 -2.76 -16.38 -12.40
C GLU A 104 -1.25 -16.43 -12.10
N GLU A 105 -0.63 -15.28 -11.84
CA GLU A 105 0.80 -15.18 -11.52
C GLU A 105 1.17 -15.91 -10.22
N PHE A 106 0.30 -15.83 -9.20
CA PHE A 106 0.48 -16.60 -7.97
C PHE A 106 0.42 -18.11 -8.21
N GLN A 107 -0.59 -18.58 -8.95
CA GLN A 107 -0.74 -20.01 -9.29
C GLN A 107 0.44 -20.52 -10.13
N ASP A 108 0.88 -19.73 -11.11
CA ASP A 108 2.04 -20.05 -11.94
C ASP A 108 3.33 -20.15 -11.12
N THR A 109 3.51 -19.24 -10.16
CA THR A 109 4.66 -19.26 -9.23
C THR A 109 4.62 -20.48 -8.32
N LEU A 110 3.45 -20.85 -7.79
CA LEU A 110 3.32 -22.07 -7.00
C LEU A 110 3.59 -23.32 -7.83
N ALA A 111 3.12 -23.36 -9.07
CA ALA A 111 3.37 -24.48 -9.99
C ALA A 111 4.86 -24.60 -10.33
N SER A 112 5.57 -23.49 -10.56
CA SER A 112 7.00 -23.52 -10.84
C SER A 112 7.81 -24.00 -9.63
N LEU A 113 7.43 -23.59 -8.41
CA LEU A 113 7.99 -24.09 -7.15
C LEU A 113 7.74 -25.60 -6.96
N GLU A 114 6.54 -26.08 -7.23
CA GLU A 114 6.21 -27.51 -7.13
C GLU A 114 7.00 -28.35 -8.13
N LEU A 115 7.18 -27.85 -9.35
CA LEU A 115 8.05 -28.48 -10.34
C LEU A 115 9.52 -28.50 -9.89
N ALA A 116 10.00 -27.42 -9.26
CA ALA A 116 11.35 -27.38 -8.70
C ALA A 116 11.53 -28.40 -7.57
N GLN A 117 10.55 -28.50 -6.66
CA GLN A 117 10.53 -29.50 -5.59
C GLN A 117 10.52 -30.93 -6.14
N MET A 118 9.70 -31.21 -7.16
CA MET A 118 9.66 -32.52 -7.81
C MET A 118 11.03 -32.89 -8.41
N ARG A 119 11.71 -31.95 -9.09
CA ARG A 119 13.06 -32.19 -9.62
C ARG A 119 14.10 -32.33 -8.51
N PHE A 120 13.90 -31.67 -7.39
CA PHE A 120 14.74 -31.86 -6.21
C PHE A 120 14.58 -33.28 -5.63
N ASP A 121 13.36 -33.81 -5.57
CA ASP A 121 13.11 -35.18 -5.13
C ASP A 121 13.71 -36.24 -6.09
N GLU A 122 13.63 -35.99 -7.39
CA GLU A 122 14.32 -36.80 -8.40
C GLU A 122 15.85 -36.78 -8.20
N LEU A 123 16.41 -35.60 -7.90
CA LEU A 123 17.83 -35.46 -7.58
C LEU A 123 18.20 -36.23 -6.31
N LYS A 124 17.44 -36.10 -5.22
CA LYS A 124 17.63 -36.89 -3.99
C LYS A 124 17.65 -38.39 -4.30
N THR A 125 16.73 -38.85 -5.13
CA THR A 125 16.65 -40.25 -5.56
C THR A 125 17.88 -40.67 -6.37
N ALA A 126 18.34 -39.83 -7.30
CA ALA A 126 19.53 -40.10 -8.12
C ALA A 126 20.82 -40.16 -7.29
N VAL A 127 20.92 -39.32 -6.26
CA VAL A 127 22.01 -39.34 -5.27
C VAL A 127 21.99 -40.64 -4.49
N GLN A 128 20.82 -41.04 -3.96
CA GLN A 128 20.66 -42.29 -3.21
C GLN A 128 20.95 -43.54 -4.05
N SER A 129 20.54 -43.55 -5.33
CA SER A 129 20.79 -44.68 -6.21
C SER A 129 22.24 -44.81 -6.67
N SER A 130 23.10 -43.81 -6.39
CA SER A 130 24.50 -43.76 -6.81
C SER A 130 24.68 -44.02 -8.32
N ASP A 131 23.72 -43.60 -9.13
CA ASP A 131 23.73 -43.82 -10.59
C ASP A 131 24.48 -42.67 -11.28
N PRO A 132 25.70 -42.90 -11.78
CA PRO A 132 26.54 -41.86 -12.35
C PRO A 132 25.99 -41.28 -13.67
N ALA A 133 25.10 -41.98 -14.37
CA ALA A 133 24.48 -41.48 -15.60
C ALA A 133 23.27 -40.56 -15.30
N ARG A 134 22.53 -40.84 -14.23
CA ARG A 134 21.34 -40.06 -13.84
C ARG A 134 21.67 -38.80 -13.07
N LEU A 135 22.72 -38.83 -12.25
CA LEU A 135 23.05 -37.71 -11.36
C LEU A 135 23.29 -36.38 -12.12
N PRO A 136 24.10 -36.31 -13.20
CA PRO A 136 24.30 -35.05 -13.92
C PRO A 136 23.02 -34.50 -14.54
N VAL A 137 22.14 -35.38 -15.05
CA VAL A 137 20.85 -34.99 -15.64
C VAL A 137 19.91 -34.45 -14.56
N ALA A 138 19.84 -35.11 -13.40
CA ALA A 138 19.00 -34.67 -12.29
C ALA A 138 19.48 -33.33 -11.70
N ILE A 139 20.80 -33.13 -11.57
CA ILE A 139 21.38 -31.85 -11.13
C ILE A 139 20.97 -30.73 -12.09
N LYS A 140 21.16 -30.94 -13.40
CA LYS A 140 20.81 -29.95 -14.42
C LYS A 140 19.32 -29.59 -14.38
N ASN A 141 18.44 -30.60 -14.37
CA ASN A 141 17.00 -30.39 -14.34
C ASN A 141 16.55 -29.63 -13.10
N PHE A 142 17.11 -29.96 -11.92
CA PHE A 142 16.82 -29.24 -10.70
C PHE A 142 17.30 -27.78 -10.77
N GLN A 143 18.52 -27.53 -11.22
CA GLN A 143 19.08 -26.18 -11.35
C GLN A 143 18.23 -25.29 -12.27
N GLU A 144 17.83 -25.80 -13.44
CA GLU A 144 16.98 -25.06 -14.37
C GLU A 144 15.62 -24.71 -13.76
N ARG A 145 14.99 -25.66 -13.06
CA ARG A 145 13.67 -25.41 -12.43
C ARG A 145 13.77 -24.52 -11.21
N ASN A 146 14.81 -24.65 -10.39
CA ASN A 146 15.06 -23.78 -9.26
C ASN A 146 15.33 -22.33 -9.70
N ALA A 147 16.09 -22.14 -10.78
CA ALA A 147 16.32 -20.81 -11.34
C ALA A 147 15.02 -20.19 -11.87
N GLN A 148 14.17 -20.98 -12.54
CA GLN A 148 12.88 -20.51 -13.03
C GLN A 148 11.95 -20.13 -11.86
N ALA A 149 11.83 -20.99 -10.84
CA ALA A 149 11.01 -20.71 -9.66
C ALA A 149 11.48 -19.45 -8.92
N GLY A 150 12.80 -19.21 -8.84
CA GLY A 150 13.34 -17.97 -8.30
C GLY A 150 12.92 -16.74 -9.10
N LYS A 151 12.95 -16.79 -10.43
CA LYS A 151 12.52 -15.68 -11.30
C LYS A 151 11.02 -15.41 -11.18
N ASP A 152 10.21 -16.45 -11.14
CA ASP A 152 8.76 -16.30 -11.00
C ASP A 152 8.40 -15.75 -9.61
N PHE A 153 9.11 -16.18 -8.56
CA PHE A 153 8.97 -15.58 -7.24
C PHE A 153 9.34 -14.09 -7.20
N VAL A 154 10.46 -13.69 -7.82
CA VAL A 154 10.84 -12.27 -7.90
C VAL A 154 9.74 -11.46 -8.58
N ARG A 155 9.20 -11.96 -9.69
CA ARG A 155 8.10 -11.31 -10.42
C ARG A 155 6.83 -11.19 -9.57
N LEU A 156 6.49 -12.25 -8.83
CA LEU A 156 5.35 -12.26 -7.92
C LEU A 156 5.51 -11.23 -6.80
N VAL A 157 6.70 -11.08 -6.22
CA VAL A 157 6.96 -10.04 -5.21
C VAL A 157 6.85 -8.64 -5.81
N GLU A 158 7.33 -8.44 -7.04
CA GLU A 158 7.24 -7.14 -7.71
C GLU A 158 5.79 -6.74 -8.04
N ASN A 159 4.96 -7.71 -8.44
CA ASN A 159 3.62 -7.46 -8.95
C ASN A 159 2.51 -7.63 -7.90
N SER A 160 2.68 -8.53 -6.94
CA SER A 160 1.66 -8.92 -5.96
C SER A 160 2.27 -9.42 -4.65
N PRO A 161 3.06 -8.58 -3.96
CA PRO A 161 3.80 -8.97 -2.76
C PRO A 161 2.90 -9.51 -1.63
N GLU A 162 1.66 -9.03 -1.51
CA GLU A 162 0.68 -9.49 -0.52
C GLU A 162 0.26 -10.96 -0.69
N LYS A 163 0.50 -11.56 -1.86
CA LYS A 163 0.29 -13.00 -2.11
C LYS A 163 1.58 -13.80 -2.04
N ALA A 164 2.73 -13.14 -1.98
CA ALA A 164 4.03 -13.79 -2.16
C ALA A 164 4.52 -14.53 -0.89
N LEU A 165 3.93 -14.29 0.28
CA LEU A 165 4.39 -14.88 1.55
C LEU A 165 4.48 -16.41 1.51
N GLN A 166 3.44 -17.08 1.01
CA GLN A 166 3.43 -18.55 0.92
C GLN A 166 4.47 -19.07 -0.08
N ALA A 167 4.62 -18.40 -1.23
CA ALA A 167 5.61 -18.74 -2.24
C ALA A 167 7.04 -18.55 -1.69
N GLY A 168 7.29 -17.46 -0.96
CA GLY A 168 8.56 -17.19 -0.29
C GLY A 168 8.91 -18.25 0.75
N LEU A 169 7.96 -18.69 1.57
CA LEU A 169 8.18 -19.79 2.50
C LEU A 169 8.57 -21.09 1.79
N LYS A 170 7.81 -21.50 0.75
CA LYS A 170 8.12 -22.71 -0.04
C LYS A 170 9.52 -22.62 -0.65
N LEU A 171 9.89 -21.47 -1.20
CA LEU A 171 11.20 -21.25 -1.80
C LEU A 171 12.33 -21.36 -0.76
N VAL A 172 12.17 -20.74 0.41
CA VAL A 172 13.14 -20.84 1.52
C VAL A 172 13.30 -22.27 2.01
N GLN A 173 12.20 -23.02 2.14
CA GLN A 173 12.24 -24.44 2.50
C GLN A 173 13.04 -25.26 1.47
N LEU A 174 12.76 -25.06 0.18
CA LEU A 174 13.51 -25.70 -0.91
C LEU A 174 15.01 -25.36 -0.85
N GLN A 175 15.37 -24.10 -0.59
CA GLN A 175 16.76 -23.67 -0.44
C GLN A 175 17.45 -24.31 0.77
N LYS A 176 16.74 -24.47 1.90
CA LYS A 176 17.25 -25.18 3.08
C LYS A 176 17.50 -26.65 2.78
N GLU A 177 16.55 -27.33 2.14
CA GLU A 177 16.71 -28.73 1.73
C GLU A 177 17.88 -28.90 0.75
N LYS A 178 17.98 -28.02 -0.25
CA LYS A 178 19.10 -27.95 -1.18
C LYS A 178 20.43 -27.85 -0.44
N SER A 179 20.53 -26.91 0.49
CA SER A 179 21.75 -26.68 1.29
C SER A 179 22.15 -27.91 2.11
N GLN A 180 21.19 -28.68 2.61
CA GLN A 180 21.47 -29.94 3.30
C GLN A 180 22.02 -30.99 2.33
N LEU A 181 21.46 -31.11 1.12
CA LEU A 181 21.93 -32.04 0.11
C LEU A 181 23.34 -31.70 -0.39
N GLU A 182 23.66 -30.41 -0.57
CA GLU A 182 25.00 -29.94 -0.93
C GLU A 182 26.07 -30.39 0.07
N ARG A 183 25.77 -30.33 1.38
CA ARG A 183 26.67 -30.85 2.43
C ARG A 183 26.93 -32.35 2.30
N VAL A 184 25.90 -33.11 1.92
CA VAL A 184 26.03 -34.56 1.70
C VAL A 184 26.88 -34.85 0.47
N LEU A 185 26.71 -34.07 -0.60
CA LEU A 185 27.43 -34.25 -1.85
C LEU A 185 28.85 -33.67 -1.83
N GLY A 186 29.16 -32.79 -0.88
CA GLY A 186 30.44 -32.07 -0.84
C GLY A 186 30.63 -31.13 -2.04
N THR A 187 29.54 -30.68 -2.66
CA THR A 187 29.57 -29.78 -3.82
C THR A 187 28.40 -28.80 -3.79
N THR A 188 28.56 -27.66 -4.45
CA THR A 188 27.52 -26.63 -4.58
C THR A 188 26.67 -26.91 -5.81
N LEU A 189 25.36 -27.01 -5.63
CA LEU A 189 24.35 -27.23 -6.64
C LEU A 189 23.88 -25.88 -7.20
N GLY A 190 24.70 -25.29 -8.06
CA GLY A 190 24.41 -24.02 -8.73
C GLY A 190 25.05 -22.84 -8.01
N THR A 191 25.71 -21.98 -8.78
CA THR A 191 26.66 -20.97 -8.29
C THR A 191 26.11 -19.56 -8.18
N GLU A 192 24.84 -19.34 -8.49
CA GLU A 192 24.24 -18.02 -8.33
C GLU A 192 23.54 -17.94 -6.98
N GLU A 193 24.23 -17.29 -6.03
CA GLU A 193 23.56 -16.45 -5.04
C GLU A 193 22.63 -15.54 -5.83
N ASN A 194 21.35 -15.91 -5.87
CA ASN A 194 20.36 -15.15 -6.62
C ASN A 194 20.00 -13.94 -5.77
N LYS A 195 20.87 -12.91 -5.81
CA LYS A 195 20.70 -11.65 -5.09
C LYS A 195 19.33 -11.03 -5.33
N ASP A 196 18.74 -11.28 -6.50
CA ASP A 196 17.39 -10.84 -6.83
C ASP A 196 16.34 -11.53 -5.95
N VAL A 197 16.47 -12.84 -5.71
CA VAL A 197 15.60 -13.60 -4.79
C VAL A 197 15.79 -13.15 -3.34
N GLU A 198 17.04 -12.92 -2.93
CA GLU A 198 17.32 -12.40 -1.58
C GLU A 198 16.69 -11.02 -1.39
N ASN A 199 16.90 -10.11 -2.35
CA ASN A 199 16.31 -8.78 -2.34
C ASN A 199 14.77 -8.82 -2.42
N ALA A 200 14.19 -9.70 -3.23
CA ALA A 200 12.74 -9.90 -3.27
C ALA A 200 12.20 -10.41 -1.93
N THR A 201 12.90 -11.33 -1.28
CA THR A 201 12.53 -11.83 0.06
C THR A 201 12.61 -10.71 1.10
N LYS A 202 13.63 -9.85 1.01
CA LYS A 202 13.76 -8.66 1.86
C LYS A 202 12.58 -7.70 1.66
N ILE A 203 12.26 -7.35 0.42
CA ILE A 203 11.13 -6.47 0.08
C ILE A 203 9.81 -7.03 0.63
N LEU A 204 9.57 -8.32 0.44
CA LEU A 204 8.42 -9.02 0.98
C LEU A 204 8.35 -8.90 2.51
N LEU A 205 9.45 -9.16 3.22
CA LEU A 205 9.50 -9.04 4.67
C LEU A 205 9.26 -7.61 5.16
N GLU A 206 9.82 -6.61 4.51
CA GLU A 206 9.58 -5.20 4.85
C GLU A 206 8.09 -4.85 4.74
N GLN A 207 7.41 -5.33 3.71
CA GLN A 207 5.96 -5.15 3.54
C GLN A 207 5.16 -5.84 4.63
N GLU A 208 5.46 -7.12 4.91
CA GLU A 208 4.77 -7.89 5.96
C GLU A 208 4.99 -7.25 7.34
N PHE A 209 6.19 -6.75 7.63
CA PHE A 209 6.46 -6.02 8.86
C PHE A 209 5.65 -4.74 8.96
N SER A 210 5.56 -3.95 7.87
CA SER A 210 4.75 -2.74 7.85
C SER A 210 3.27 -3.04 8.14
N ASP A 211 2.74 -4.15 7.64
CA ASP A 211 1.37 -4.57 7.91
C ASP A 211 1.20 -5.05 9.37
N LEU A 212 2.11 -5.90 9.85
CA LEU A 212 2.10 -6.41 11.23
C LEU A 212 2.24 -5.31 12.30
N GLU A 213 2.95 -4.21 12.01
CA GLU A 213 3.05 -3.04 12.90
C GLU A 213 1.71 -2.34 13.15
N THR A 214 0.77 -2.47 12.21
CA THR A 214 -0.55 -1.84 12.32
C THR A 214 -1.61 -2.75 12.94
N ARG A 215 -1.31 -4.04 13.07
CA ARG A 215 -2.23 -5.05 13.61
C ARG A 215 -2.18 -5.09 15.14
N THR A 216 -3.29 -5.51 15.74
CA THR A 216 -3.31 -5.88 17.15
C THR A 216 -2.83 -7.33 17.28
N LEU A 217 -1.65 -7.52 17.86
CA LEU A 217 -1.02 -8.82 18.03
C LEU A 217 -1.21 -9.34 19.47
N THR A 218 -1.30 -10.66 19.63
CA THR A 218 -1.24 -11.32 20.94
C THR A 218 0.17 -11.23 21.54
N GLU A 219 0.35 -11.51 22.84
CA GLU A 219 1.69 -11.49 23.46
C GLU A 219 2.67 -12.46 22.79
N GLU A 220 2.19 -13.66 22.42
CA GLU A 220 2.97 -14.66 21.68
C GLU A 220 3.36 -14.15 20.30
N GLN A 221 2.42 -13.51 19.58
CA GLN A 221 2.70 -12.89 18.29
C GLN A 221 3.66 -11.71 18.40
N VAL A 222 3.61 -10.91 19.47
CA VAL A 222 4.58 -9.84 19.70
C VAL A 222 5.99 -10.40 19.90
N ALA A 223 6.13 -11.54 20.60
CA ALA A 223 7.42 -12.19 20.77
C ALA A 223 7.98 -12.70 19.43
N LEU A 224 7.17 -13.45 18.68
CA LEU A 224 7.53 -13.95 17.34
C LEU A 224 7.86 -12.80 16.36
N PHE A 225 7.14 -11.68 16.43
CA PHE A 225 7.41 -10.51 15.59
C PHE A 225 8.75 -9.85 15.91
N LYS A 226 9.11 -9.74 17.20
CA LYS A 226 10.43 -9.25 17.61
C LYS A 226 11.55 -10.17 17.11
N GLU A 227 11.37 -11.48 17.25
CA GLU A 227 12.34 -12.45 16.75
C GLU A 227 12.48 -12.40 15.22
N ALA A 228 11.38 -12.17 14.50
CA ALA A 228 11.41 -12.00 13.05
C ALA A 228 12.24 -10.77 12.64
N LYS A 229 12.07 -9.64 13.34
CA LYS A 229 12.88 -8.43 13.12
C LYS A 229 14.36 -8.64 13.41
N VAL A 230 14.68 -9.33 14.51
CA VAL A 230 16.08 -9.66 14.83
C VAL A 230 16.70 -10.50 13.70
N SER A 231 16.01 -11.55 13.23
CA SER A 231 16.50 -12.35 12.10
C SER A 231 16.68 -11.53 10.83
N PHE A 232 15.77 -10.59 10.55
CA PHE A 232 15.89 -9.68 9.41
C PHE A 232 17.10 -8.73 9.52
N ASP A 233 17.32 -8.14 10.69
CA ASP A 233 18.45 -7.23 10.95
C ASP A 233 19.80 -7.96 10.90
N GLU A 234 19.82 -9.25 11.25
CA GLU A 234 20.99 -10.14 11.11
C GLU A 234 21.22 -10.62 9.67
N GLY A 235 20.30 -10.30 8.74
CA GLY A 235 20.35 -10.76 7.35
C GLY A 235 19.86 -12.20 7.13
N ASP A 236 19.34 -12.86 8.17
CA ASP A 236 18.72 -14.18 8.06
C ASP A 236 17.25 -14.06 7.63
N TYR A 237 17.05 -13.68 6.36
CA TYR A 237 15.71 -13.55 5.77
C TYR A 237 14.95 -14.88 5.75
N SER A 238 15.66 -16.01 5.71
CA SER A 238 15.06 -17.35 5.78
C SER A 238 14.40 -17.59 7.14
N ALA A 239 15.08 -17.27 8.24
CA ALA A 239 14.49 -17.40 9.56
C ALA A 239 13.43 -16.32 9.85
N ALA A 240 13.56 -15.14 9.24
CA ALA A 240 12.55 -14.08 9.36
C ALA A 240 11.22 -14.48 8.71
N ILE A 241 11.24 -15.00 7.46
CA ILE A 241 10.01 -15.36 6.74
C ILE A 241 9.26 -16.51 7.39
N GLU A 242 9.95 -17.47 8.00
CA GLU A 242 9.32 -18.56 8.75
C GLU A 242 8.56 -18.04 9.97
N LYS A 243 9.13 -17.07 10.70
CA LYS A 243 8.45 -16.46 11.84
C LYS A 243 7.28 -15.59 11.41
N VAL A 244 7.43 -14.81 10.33
CA VAL A 244 6.32 -14.06 9.73
C VAL A 244 5.19 -14.98 9.29
N TRP A 245 5.51 -16.11 8.66
CA TRP A 245 4.49 -17.10 8.31
C TRP A 245 3.76 -17.65 9.53
N GLN A 246 4.48 -17.98 10.61
CA GLN A 246 3.88 -18.46 11.86
C GLN A 246 2.97 -17.41 12.51
N LEU A 247 3.30 -16.12 12.39
CA LEU A 247 2.45 -15.02 12.87
C LEU A 247 1.14 -14.89 12.10
N SER A 248 1.17 -15.25 10.81
CA SER A 248 0.05 -15.11 9.88
C SER A 248 -0.92 -16.30 9.87
N GLN A 249 -0.65 -17.36 10.67
CA GLN A 249 -1.58 -18.47 10.91
C GLN A 249 -2.55 -18.14 12.05
#